data_AF-A0A1M6MX06-F1
#
_entry.id   AF-A0A1M6MX06-F1
#
_cell.length_a   1.000
_cell.length_b   1.000
_cell.length_c   1.000
_cell.angle_alpha   90.00
_cell.angle_beta   90.00
_cell.angle_gamma   90.00
#
_symmetry.space_group_name_H-M   'P 1'
#
loop_
_entity.id
_entity.type
_entity.pdbx_description
1 polymer ?
#
loop_
_entity_poly.entity_id
_entity_poly.type
_entity_poly.pdbx_seq_one_letter_code
_entity_poly.pdbx_strand_id
1 'polypeptide(L)' 'MKNINWVKKLTSRKLWVAVGSFVSMMIVATGGAESTGTQVAALIMAGASALAYIIGEGLVDASSTDLVIETELEESEEQE' A
#
# COMPACT_ATOMS: atom_id res chain seq x y z
N MET A 1 -6.86 -6.26 27.92
CA MET A 1 -6.27 -5.39 26.87
C MET A 1 -6.49 -6.09 25.54
N LYS A 2 -7.15 -5.44 24.57
CA LYS A 2 -7.38 -6.06 23.25
C LYS A 2 -6.03 -6.12 22.51
N ASN A 3 -5.56 -7.32 22.19
CA ASN A 3 -4.37 -7.51 21.38
C ASN A 3 -4.63 -6.93 19.99
N ILE A 4 -4.01 -5.79 19.69
CA ILE A 4 -4.11 -5.15 18.38
C ILE A 4 -3.24 -5.97 17.42
N ASN A 5 -3.86 -6.53 16.39
CA ASN A 5 -3.14 -7.20 15.30
C ASN A 5 -2.49 -6.14 14.40
N TRP A 6 -1.31 -5.67 14.82
CA TRP A 6 -0.53 -4.64 14.12
C TRP A 6 -0.17 -5.06 12.71
N VAL A 7 0.11 -6.35 12.49
CA VAL A 7 0.42 -6.89 11.16
C VAL A 7 -0.73 -6.67 10.18
N LYS A 8 -1.96 -7.02 10.57
CA LYS A 8 -3.16 -6.79 9.74
C LYS A 8 -3.41 -5.31 9.45
N LYS A 9 -3.01 -4.42 10.36
CA LYS A 9 -3.13 -2.96 10.16
C LYS A 9 -2.06 -2.42 9.21
N LEU A 10 -0.82 -2.92 9.31
CA LEU A 10 0.31 -2.50 8.49
C LEU A 10 0.26 -3.07 7.07
N THR A 11 -0.37 -4.23 6.86
CA THR A 11 -0.64 -4.78 5.51
C THR A 11 -1.97 -4.32 4.92
N SER A 12 -2.74 -3.49 5.64
CA SER A 12 -4.05 -3.05 5.16
C SER A 12 -3.91 -2.10 3.98
N ARG A 13 -4.61 -2.41 2.88
CA ARG A 13 -4.66 -1.56 1.68
C ARG A 13 -5.01 -0.11 1.98
N LYS A 14 -5.93 0.13 2.93
CA LYS A 14 -6.37 1.48 3.33
C LYS A 14 -5.22 2.34 3.86
N LEU A 15 -4.24 1.73 4.54
CA LEU A 15 -3.06 2.44 5.02
C LEU A 15 -2.16 2.83 3.84
N TRP A 16 -1.89 1.91 2.94
CA TRP A 16 -0.99 2.14 1.79
C TRP A 16 -1.56 3.12 0.78
N VAL A 17 -2.88 3.10 0.54
CA VAL A 17 -3.55 4.10 -0.31
C VAL A 17 -3.44 5.49 0.29
N ALA A 18 -3.66 5.63 1.61
CA ALA A 18 -3.52 6.92 2.29
C ALA A 18 -2.07 7.43 2.27
N VAL A 19 -1.08 6.54 2.40
CA VAL A 19 0.34 6.89 2.28
C VAL A 19 0.67 7.32 0.84
N GLY A 20 0.19 6.57 -0.16
CA GLY A 20 0.42 6.89 -1.57
C GLY A 20 -0.17 8.24 -1.96
N SER A 21 -1.42 8.54 -1.57
CA SER A 21 -2.06 9.82 -1.87
C SER A 21 -1.42 10.99 -1.13
N PHE A 22 -1.01 10.78 0.12
CA PHE A 22 -0.29 11.80 0.89
C PHE A 22 1.06 12.15 0.26
N VAL A 23 1.84 11.13 -0.14
CA VAL A 23 3.15 11.34 -0.76
C VAL A 23 3.00 11.97 -2.15
N SER A 24 2.01 11.55 -2.93
CA SER A 24 1.72 12.15 -4.24
C SER A 24 1.42 13.65 -4.11
N MET A 25 0.52 14.03 -3.18
CA MET A 25 0.21 15.43 -2.90
C MET A 25 1.42 16.21 -2.38
N MET A 26 2.29 15.59 -1.59
CA MET A 26 3.51 16.23 -1.09
C MET A 26 4.51 16.52 -2.22
N ILE A 27 4.64 15.61 -3.19
CA ILE A 27 5.52 15.81 -4.35
C ILE A 27 5.05 17.01 -5.17
N VAL A 28 3.75 17.07 -5.49
CA VAL A 28 3.17 18.20 -6.23
C VAL A 28 3.32 19.51 -5.44
N ALA A 29 3.07 19.49 -4.13
CA ALA A 29 3.20 20.67 -3.27
C ALA A 29 4.64 21.22 -3.18
N THR A 30 5.67 20.38 -3.36
CA THR A 30 7.08 20.81 -3.39
C THR A 30 7.55 21.30 -4.77
N GLY A 31 6.65 21.36 -5.76
CA GLY A 31 6.97 21.76 -7.14
C GLY A 31 7.42 20.61 -8.04
N GLY A 32 7.21 19.36 -7.63
CA GLY A 32 7.42 18.19 -8.46
C GLY A 32 6.32 18.02 -9.52
N ALA A 33 6.64 17.37 -10.64
CA ALA A 33 5.65 17.08 -11.68
C ALA A 33 4.62 16.04 -11.20
N GLU A 34 3.36 16.19 -11.61
CA GLU A 34 2.28 15.26 -11.28
C GLU A 34 2.59 13.83 -11.73
N SER A 35 3.21 13.67 -12.90
CA SER A 35 3.67 12.38 -13.41
C SER A 35 4.64 11.68 -12.45
N THR A 36 5.45 12.44 -11.71
CA THR A 36 6.35 11.92 -10.67
C THR A 36 5.56 11.51 -9.42
N GLY A 37 4.56 12.32 -9.02
CA GLY A 37 3.65 11.99 -7.91
C GLY A 37 2.94 10.65 -8.14
N THR A 38 2.37 10.46 -9.33
CA THR A 38 1.70 9.23 -9.74
C THR A 38 2.66 8.04 -9.80
N GLN A 39 3.86 8.21 -10.37
CA GLN A 39 4.87 7.14 -10.40
C GLN A 39 5.30 6.71 -8.99
N VAL A 40 5.50 7.66 -8.07
CA VAL A 40 5.85 7.36 -6.69
C VAL A 40 4.70 6.67 -5.96
N ALA A 41 3.45 7.11 -6.18
CA ALA A 41 2.28 6.43 -5.63
C ALA A 41 2.15 4.97 -6.13
N ALA A 42 2.36 4.74 -7.44
CA ALA A 42 2.38 3.41 -8.02
C ALA A 42 3.51 2.54 -7.44
N LEU A 43 4.69 3.11 -7.22
CA LEU A 43 5.81 2.42 -6.58
C LEU A 43 5.51 2.05 -5.12
N ILE A 44 4.85 2.94 -4.36
CA ILE A 44 4.41 2.67 -2.99
C ILE A 44 3.43 1.50 -2.97
N MET A 45 2.48 1.44 -3.91
CA MET A 45 1.52 0.34 -4.02
C MET A 45 2.20 -0.98 -4.43
N ALA A 46 3.18 -0.94 -5.35
CA ALA A 46 3.98 -2.12 -5.69
C ALA A 46 4.80 -2.62 -4.48
N GLY A 47 5.38 -1.70 -3.71
CA GLY A 47 6.10 -2.01 -2.47
C GLY A 47 5.19 -2.59 -1.38
N ALA A 48 3.95 -2.11 -1.29
CA ALA A 48 2.94 -2.66 -0.38
C ALA A 48 2.64 -4.13 -0.69
N SER A 49 2.52 -4.49 -1.96
CA SER A 49 2.30 -5.88 -2.39
C SER A 49 3.49 -6.77 -2.07
N ALA A 50 4.72 -6.29 -2.29
CA ALA A 50 5.92 -7.03 -1.92
C ALA A 50 6.03 -7.24 -0.40
N LEU A 51 5.75 -6.21 0.40
CA LEU A 51 5.73 -6.30 1.87
C LEU A 51 4.62 -7.24 2.36
N ALA A 52 3.43 -7.20 1.74
CA ALA A 52 2.33 -8.10 2.06
C ALA A 52 2.67 -9.55 1.71
N TYR A 53 3.37 -9.80 0.60
CA TYR A 53 3.86 -11.12 0.24
C TYR A 53 4.88 -11.63 1.27
N ILE A 54 5.86 -10.80 1.65
CA ILE A 54 6.90 -11.17 2.64
C ILE A 54 6.31 -11.45 4.02
N ILE A 55 5.35 -10.61 4.44
CA ILE A 55 4.64 -10.83 5.70
C ILE A 55 3.74 -12.06 5.59
N GLY A 56 3.12 -12.29 4.44
CA GLY A 56 2.26 -13.44 4.18
C GLY A 56 3.02 -14.75 4.20
N GLU A 57 4.18 -14.84 3.53
CA GLU A 57 5.05 -16.02 3.57
C GLU A 57 5.61 -16.26 4.98
N GLY A 58 6.03 -15.21 5.70
CA GLY A 58 6.46 -15.33 7.10
C GLY A 58 5.34 -15.74 8.06
N LEU A 59 4.08 -15.31 7.81
CA LEU A 59 2.92 -15.74 8.58
C LEU A 59 2.49 -17.16 8.22
N VAL A 60 2.55 -17.56 6.95
CA VAL A 60 2.23 -18.93 6.52
C VAL A 60 3.25 -19.91 7.07
N ASP A 61 4.55 -19.57 7.05
CA ASP A 61 5.61 -20.36 7.67
C ASP A 61 5.43 -20.46 9.20
N ALA A 62 4.98 -19.38 9.85
CA ALA A 62 4.70 -19.36 11.27
C ALA A 62 3.34 -19.98 11.69
N SER A 63 2.34 -20.09 10.79
CA SER A 63 0.95 -20.35 11.19
C SER A 63 0.06 -21.17 10.24
N SER A 64 0.54 -21.67 9.10
CA SER A 64 -0.24 -22.51 8.16
C SER A 64 -1.67 -21.98 7.87
N THR A 65 -1.83 -20.68 7.61
CA THR A 65 -3.14 -20.07 7.36
C THR A 65 -3.13 -19.24 6.08
N ASP A 66 -4.06 -19.59 5.19
CA ASP A 66 -4.27 -19.05 3.85
C ASP A 66 -4.57 -17.54 3.86
N LEU A 67 -3.76 -16.75 3.17
CA LEU A 67 -3.92 -15.30 3.02
C LEU A 67 -4.38 -14.98 1.60
N VAL A 68 -5.66 -14.63 1.46
CA VAL A 68 -6.25 -14.14 0.22
C VAL A 68 -5.80 -12.71 -0.01
N ILE A 69 -4.93 -12.51 -1.00
CA ILE A 69 -4.52 -11.19 -1.47
C ILE A 69 -5.54 -10.73 -2.51
N GLU A 70 -6.54 -9.97 -2.07
CA GLU A 70 -7.32 -9.18 -3.02
C GLU A 70 -6.38 -8.12 -3.61
N THR A 71 -6.41 -7.99 -4.93
CA THR A 71 -5.75 -6.91 -5.68
C THR A 71 -6.85 -6.28 -6.52
N GLU A 72 -7.37 -5.13 -6.11
CA GLU A 72 -8.21 -4.30 -6.98
C GLU A 72 -7.39 -3.06 -7.32
N LEU A 73 -7.19 -2.90 -8.62
CA LEU A 73 -6.58 -1.74 -9.24
C LEU A 73 -7.68 -0.68 -9.35
N GLU A 74 -7.71 0.28 -8.42
CA GLU A 74 -8.42 1.53 -8.70
C GLU A 74 -7.49 2.36 -9.59
N GLU A 75 -7.77 2.36 -10.90
CA GLU A 75 -7.34 3.43 -11.80
C GLU A 75 -7.85 4.75 -11.21
N SER A 76 -6.95 5.55 -10.67
CA SER A 76 -7.27 6.93 -10.32
C SER A 76 -7.53 7.68 -11.61
N GLU A 77 -8.81 7.96 -11.87
CA GLU A 77 -9.27 8.78 -12.99
C GLU A 77 -8.46 10.08 -13.06
N GLU A 78 -7.89 10.34 -14.24
CA GLU A 78 -7.43 11.67 -14.66
C GLU A 78 -8.57 12.66 -14.44
N GLN A 79 -8.31 13.72 -13.67
CA GLN A 79 -9.17 14.90 -13.67
C GLN A 79 -8.32 16.13 -14.00
N GLU A 80 -8.35 16.42 -15.31
CA GLU A 80 -8.34 17.71 -16.02
C GLU A 80 -7.36 18.83 -15.60
#